data_AF-A0A7X7AZK5-F1
#
_entry.id   AF-A0A7X7AZK5-F1
#
_cell.length_a   1.000
_cell.length_b   1.000
_cell.length_c   1.000
_cell.angle_alpha   90.00
_cell.angle_beta   90.00
_cell.angle_gamma   90.00
#
_symmetry.space_group_name_H-M   'P 1'
#
loop_
_entity.id
_entity.type
_entity.pdbx_description
1 polymer ?
#
loop_
_entity_poly.entity_id
_entity_poly.type
_entity_poly.pdbx_seq_one_letter_code
_entity_poly.pdbx_strand_id
1 'polypeptide(L)'
;MASQEVTAGQQILERADALRPTLEASFRDRIVEAIYAEAEAIASRVVHRADERRFDLDLRVDRVVTSRVWGLPLMGLLLAGVFWVTIKGANVPSALLASALLGVEDAAAGLFDRLGAPAWLTGFVWHGVYRGLAWVVSVKLPP
;
A
#
# COMPACT_ATOMS: atom_id res chain seq x y z
N MET A 1 -29.63 -53.67 29.67
CA MET A 1 -30.01 -52.50 28.85
C MET A 1 -29.13 -52.32 27.62
N ALA A 2 -27.79 -52.53 27.68
CA ALA A 2 -26.90 -52.42 26.51
C ALA A 2 -27.21 -53.38 25.33
N SER A 3 -27.80 -54.57 25.58
CA SER A 3 -28.15 -55.52 24.52
C SER A 3 -29.40 -55.16 23.71
N GLN A 4 -30.21 -54.19 24.13
CA GLN A 4 -31.39 -53.74 23.37
C GLN A 4 -31.04 -52.63 22.37
N GLU A 5 -30.04 -51.79 22.67
CA GLU A 5 -29.59 -50.72 21.77
C GLU A 5 -28.87 -51.26 20.52
N VAL A 6 -28.09 -52.33 20.68
CA VAL A 6 -27.40 -52.99 19.54
C VAL A 6 -28.39 -53.53 18.52
N THR A 7 -29.51 -54.11 18.99
CA THR A 7 -30.56 -54.66 18.13
C THR A 7 -31.37 -53.56 17.44
N ALA A 8 -31.65 -52.45 18.12
CA ALA A 8 -32.40 -51.33 17.54
C ALA A 8 -31.63 -50.64 16.41
N GLY A 9 -30.32 -50.40 16.58
CA GLY A 9 -29.47 -49.84 15.53
C GLY A 9 -29.37 -50.76 14.31
N GLN A 10 -29.23 -52.07 14.53
CA GLN A 10 -29.20 -53.07 13.45
C GLN A 10 -30.52 -53.15 12.68
N GLN A 11 -31.66 -53.11 13.38
CA GLN A 11 -32.99 -53.08 12.75
C GLN A 11 -33.20 -51.84 11.87
N ILE A 12 -32.68 -50.68 12.28
CA ILE A 12 -32.74 -49.45 11.48
C ILE A 12 -31.90 -49.58 10.21
N LEU A 13 -30.69 -50.14 10.31
CA LEU A 13 -29.79 -50.34 9.18
C LEU A 13 -30.35 -51.36 8.18
N GLU A 14 -30.84 -52.51 8.66
CA GLU A 14 -31.48 -53.52 7.79
C GLU A 14 -32.69 -52.94 7.05
N ARG A 15 -33.51 -52.14 7.74
CA ARG A 15 -34.69 -51.51 7.14
C ARG A 15 -34.32 -50.41 6.15
N ALA A 16 -33.23 -49.68 6.39
CA ALA A 16 -32.70 -48.69 5.45
C ALA A 16 -32.14 -49.36 4.18
N ASP A 17 -31.39 -50.46 4.32
CA ASP A 17 -30.86 -51.21 3.17
C ASP A 17 -31.97 -51.89 2.36
N ALA A 18 -33.04 -52.37 3.01
CA ALA A 18 -34.21 -52.92 2.32
C ALA A 18 -34.98 -51.85 1.51
N LEU A 19 -34.98 -50.59 1.95
CA LEU A 19 -35.65 -49.47 1.27
C LEU A 19 -34.78 -48.83 0.19
N ARG A 20 -33.45 -48.88 0.32
CA ARG A 20 -32.49 -48.30 -0.62
C ARG A 20 -32.74 -48.64 -2.10
N PRO A 21 -33.07 -49.89 -2.50
CA PRO A 21 -33.36 -50.22 -3.90
C PRO A 21 -34.73 -49.74 -4.39
N THR A 22 -35.64 -49.35 -3.49
CA THR A 22 -36.96 -48.80 -3.86
C THR A 22 -36.91 -47.31 -4.20
N LEU A 23 -35.77 -46.66 -3.95
CA LEU A 23 -35.56 -45.25 -4.23
C LEU A 23 -35.23 -45.04 -5.71
N GLU A 24 -35.80 -43.99 -6.28
CA GLU A 24 -35.50 -43.58 -7.65
C GLU A 24 -34.02 -43.20 -7.80
N ALA A 25 -33.48 -43.39 -9.02
CA ALA A 25 -32.10 -43.01 -9.33
C ALA A 25 -31.78 -41.54 -9.01
N SER A 26 -32.79 -40.66 -9.08
CA SER A 26 -32.69 -39.21 -8.78
C SER A 26 -32.68 -38.86 -7.29
N PHE A 27 -32.89 -39.82 -6.39
CA PHE A 27 -33.00 -39.55 -4.95
C PHE A 27 -31.72 -38.91 -4.38
N ARG A 28 -30.55 -39.36 -4.86
CA ARG A 28 -29.26 -38.76 -4.47
C ARG A 28 -29.17 -37.31 -4.93
N ASP A 29 -29.60 -37.02 -6.15
CA ASP A 29 -29.55 -35.67 -6.72
C ASP A 29 -30.45 -34.72 -5.94
N ARG A 30 -31.65 -35.17 -5.54
CA ARG A 30 -32.56 -34.39 -4.68
C ARG A 30 -32.00 -34.12 -3.29
N ILE A 31 -31.28 -35.07 -2.70
CA ILE A 31 -30.59 -34.83 -1.41
C ILE A 31 -29.53 -33.74 -1.58
N VAL A 32 -28.72 -33.85 -2.65
CA VAL A 32 -27.67 -32.86 -2.93
C VAL A 32 -28.29 -31.48 -3.18
N GLU A 33 -29.36 -31.41 -3.96
CA GLU A 33 -30.12 -30.18 -4.22
C GLU A 33 -30.65 -29.56 -2.92
N ALA A 34 -31.25 -30.36 -2.04
CA ALA A 34 -31.74 -29.86 -0.76
C ALA A 34 -30.61 -29.32 0.15
N ILE A 35 -29.45 -29.99 0.16
CA ILE A 35 -28.27 -29.52 0.91
C ILE A 35 -27.79 -28.17 0.37
N TYR A 36 -27.69 -28.02 -0.96
CA TYR A 36 -27.27 -26.76 -1.58
C TYR A 36 -28.29 -25.64 -1.36
N ALA A 37 -29.59 -25.96 -1.45
CA ALA A 37 -30.66 -24.99 -1.19
C ALA A 37 -30.62 -24.48 0.25
N GLU A 38 -30.39 -25.35 1.23
CA GLU A 38 -30.25 -24.94 2.63
C GLU A 38 -28.96 -24.13 2.86
N ALA A 39 -27.85 -24.54 2.24
CA ALA A 39 -26.60 -23.78 2.30
C ALA A 39 -26.74 -22.37 1.71
N GLU A 40 -27.45 -22.22 0.60
CA GLU A 40 -27.78 -20.93 -0.02
C GLU A 40 -28.70 -20.09 0.88
N ALA A 41 -29.71 -20.71 1.49
CA ALA A 41 -30.61 -20.03 2.43
C ALA A 41 -29.86 -19.52 3.67
N ILE A 42 -28.89 -20.27 4.18
CA ILE A 42 -28.03 -19.83 5.30
C ILE A 42 -27.09 -18.71 4.83
N ALA A 43 -26.40 -18.89 3.70
CA ALA A 43 -25.45 -17.92 3.18
C ALA A 43 -26.12 -16.57 2.90
N SER A 44 -27.29 -16.57 2.26
CA SER A 44 -28.05 -15.34 1.96
C SER A 44 -28.53 -14.59 3.21
N ARG A 45 -28.75 -15.27 4.34
CA ARG A 45 -29.14 -14.64 5.61
C ARG A 45 -27.98 -14.01 6.36
N VAL A 46 -26.76 -14.53 6.20
CA VAL A 46 -25.57 -14.11 6.96
C VAL A 46 -24.66 -13.19 6.15
N VAL A 47 -24.62 -13.38 4.83
CA VAL A 47 -23.81 -12.56 3.92
C VAL A 47 -24.57 -11.26 3.64
N HIS A 48 -24.27 -10.25 4.45
CA HIS A 48 -24.63 -8.87 4.12
C HIS A 48 -23.59 -8.33 3.13
N ARG A 49 -23.99 -8.09 1.87
CA ARG A 49 -23.22 -7.20 0.99
C ARG A 49 -23.27 -5.81 1.59
N ALA A 50 -22.17 -5.40 2.22
CA ALA A 50 -22.01 -4.01 2.64
C ALA A 50 -22.21 -3.11 1.41
N ASP A 51 -23.15 -2.17 1.53
CA ASP A 51 -23.50 -1.09 0.60
C ASP A 51 -22.90 -1.25 -0.81
N GLU A 52 -23.70 -1.80 -1.74
CA GLU A 52 -23.27 -2.15 -3.11
C GLU A 52 -22.53 -1.00 -3.80
N ARG A 53 -22.88 0.24 -3.48
CA ARG A 53 -22.24 1.44 -4.02
C ARG A 53 -20.77 1.60 -3.63
N ARG A 54 -20.41 1.30 -2.38
CA ARG A 54 -19.03 1.46 -1.90
C ARG A 54 -18.15 0.34 -2.45
N PHE A 55 -18.70 -0.88 -2.50
CA PHE A 55 -18.05 -2.02 -3.13
C PHE A 55 -17.82 -1.79 -4.63
N ASP A 56 -18.79 -1.19 -5.33
CA ASP A 56 -18.65 -0.85 -6.76
C ASP A 56 -17.57 0.20 -7.02
N LEU A 57 -17.44 1.22 -6.16
CA LEU A 57 -16.39 2.23 -6.31
C LEU A 57 -15.00 1.63 -6.11
N ASP A 58 -14.81 0.84 -5.05
CA ASP A 58 -13.53 0.18 -4.77
C ASP A 58 -13.14 -0.76 -5.90
N LEU A 59 -14.08 -1.58 -6.40
CA LEU A 59 -13.86 -2.47 -7.55
C LEU A 59 -13.58 -1.72 -8.86
N ARG A 60 -14.20 -0.56 -9.07
CA ARG A 60 -13.96 0.28 -10.26
C ARG A 60 -12.58 0.92 -10.22
N VAL A 61 -12.18 1.43 -9.06
CA VAL A 61 -10.83 1.99 -8.85
C VAL A 61 -9.79 0.89 -9.03
N ASP A 62 -9.97 -0.27 -8.41
CA ASP A 62 -9.06 -1.40 -8.55
C ASP A 62 -8.94 -1.85 -10.00
N ARG A 63 -10.03 -1.90 -10.75
CA ARG A 63 -9.99 -2.24 -12.18
C ARG A 63 -9.17 -1.26 -13.01
N VAL A 64 -9.19 0.03 -12.67
CA VAL A 64 -8.40 1.05 -13.37
C VAL A 64 -6.93 0.93 -12.99
N VAL A 65 -6.63 0.89 -11.69
CA VAL A 65 -5.27 0.81 -11.13
C VAL A 65 -4.56 -0.46 -11.58
N THR A 66 -5.27 -1.59 -11.61
CA THR A 66 -4.71 -2.92 -11.85
C THR A 66 -4.82 -3.34 -13.32
N SER A 67 -5.36 -2.49 -14.20
CA SER A 67 -5.43 -2.79 -15.63
C SER A 67 -4.05 -2.79 -16.28
N ARG A 68 -3.84 -3.71 -17.23
CA ARG A 68 -2.60 -3.82 -18.02
C ARG A 68 -2.24 -2.52 -18.77
N VAL A 69 -3.26 -1.77 -19.18
CA VAL A 69 -3.11 -0.58 -20.03
C VAL A 69 -3.06 0.71 -19.23
N TRP A 70 -3.86 0.88 -18.16
CA TRP A 70 -3.86 2.10 -17.34
C TRP A 70 -2.95 2.03 -16.13
N GLY A 71 -2.61 0.83 -15.63
CA GLY A 71 -1.69 0.67 -14.51
C GLY A 71 -0.30 1.22 -14.82
N LEU A 72 0.21 1.02 -16.04
CA LEU A 72 1.55 1.45 -16.43
C LEU A 72 1.67 2.98 -16.59
N PRO A 73 0.74 3.68 -17.27
CA PRO A 73 0.65 5.14 -17.25
C PRO A 73 0.42 5.71 -15.85
N LEU A 74 -0.47 5.13 -15.05
CA LEU A 74 -0.76 5.61 -13.70
C LEU A 74 0.46 5.51 -12.79
N MET A 75 1.18 4.39 -12.86
CA MET A 75 2.43 4.20 -12.12
C MET A 75 3.48 5.22 -12.55
N GLY A 76 3.62 5.49 -13.85
CA GLY A 76 4.52 6.53 -14.36
C GLY A 76 4.15 7.93 -13.89
N LEU A 77 2.86 8.26 -13.83
CA LEU A 77 2.36 9.55 -13.37
C LEU A 77 2.59 9.73 -11.87
N LEU A 78 2.31 8.70 -11.07
CA LEU A 78 2.62 8.69 -9.64
C LEU A 78 4.11 8.85 -9.39
N LEU A 79 4.95 8.09 -10.11
CA LEU A 79 6.40 8.19 -10.00
C LEU A 79 6.91 9.59 -10.38
N ALA A 80 6.40 10.15 -11.48
CA ALA A 80 6.72 11.51 -11.90
C ALA A 80 6.28 12.55 -10.85
N GLY A 81 5.10 12.37 -10.25
CA GLY A 81 4.60 13.21 -9.17
C GLY A 81 5.49 13.16 -7.94
N VAL A 82 5.86 11.95 -7.49
CA VAL A 82 6.78 11.76 -6.35
C VAL A 82 8.13 12.41 -6.66
N PHE A 83 8.74 12.14 -7.82
CA PHE A 83 10.00 12.77 -8.20
C PHE A 83 9.91 14.28 -8.28
N TRP A 84 8.81 14.82 -8.83
CA TRP A 84 8.60 16.25 -8.90
C TRP A 84 8.54 16.87 -7.50
N VAL A 85 7.79 16.26 -6.58
CA VAL A 85 7.70 16.70 -5.18
C VAL A 85 9.07 16.63 -4.51
N THR A 86 9.82 15.54 -4.69
CA THR A 86 11.16 15.39 -4.07
C THR A 86 12.15 16.41 -4.63
N ILE A 87 12.22 16.59 -5.96
CA ILE A 87 13.17 17.52 -6.59
C ILE A 87 12.84 18.98 -6.24
N LYS A 88 11.57 19.38 -6.36
CA LYS A 88 11.14 20.74 -6.00
C LYS A 88 11.19 20.97 -4.49
N GLY A 89 10.82 19.95 -3.72
CA GLY A 89 10.85 19.94 -2.28
C GLY A 89 12.26 20.13 -1.73
N ALA A 90 13.27 19.46 -2.29
CA ALA A 90 14.67 19.61 -1.90
C ALA A 90 15.30 20.95 -2.31
N ASN A 91 14.79 21.60 -3.37
CA ASN A 91 15.31 22.89 -3.82
C ASN A 91 15.06 24.03 -2.82
N VAL A 92 13.94 24.00 -2.09
CA VAL A 92 13.61 25.01 -1.07
C VAL A 92 14.58 25.00 0.13
N PRO A 93 14.81 23.88 0.84
CA PRO A 93 15.76 23.81 1.95
C PRO A 93 17.20 24.03 1.46
N SER A 94 17.56 23.56 0.26
CA SER A 94 18.86 23.85 -0.36
C SER A 94 19.09 25.35 -0.53
N ALA A 95 18.09 26.09 -1.04
CA ALA A 95 18.18 27.54 -1.21
C ALA A 95 18.25 28.29 0.14
N LEU A 96 17.51 27.84 1.15
CA LEU A 96 17.58 28.40 2.51
C LEU A 96 18.94 28.17 3.16
N LEU A 97 19.54 27.00 2.95
CA LEU A 97 20.86 26.70 3.50
C LEU A 97 21.96 27.47 2.76
N ALA A 98 21.84 27.62 1.44
CA ALA A 98 22.74 28.44 0.64
C ALA A 98 22.72 29.90 1.11
N SER A 99 21.55 30.50 1.30
CA SER A 99 21.45 31.89 1.76
C SER A 99 21.99 32.07 3.18
N ALA A 100 21.77 31.10 4.07
CA ALA A 100 22.31 31.14 5.43
C ALA A 100 23.85 31.04 5.45
N LEU A 101 24.44 30.07 4.75
CA LEU A 101 25.90 29.89 4.71
C LEU A 101 26.59 31.05 3.98
N LEU A 102 26.07 31.50 2.85
CA LEU A 102 26.66 32.62 2.11
C LEU A 102 26.54 33.93 2.91
N GLY A 103 25.47 34.13 3.68
CA GLY A 103 25.37 35.27 4.60
C GLY A 103 26.45 35.26 5.70
N VAL A 104 26.90 34.09 6.13
CA VAL A 104 28.03 33.95 7.08
C VAL A 104 29.36 34.28 6.40
N GLU A 105 29.54 33.95 5.12
CA GLU A 105 30.72 34.36 4.35
C GLU A 105 30.89 35.88 4.36
N ASP A 106 29.83 36.62 4.01
CA ASP A 106 29.87 38.08 3.91
C ASP A 106 30.19 38.74 5.26
N ALA A 107 29.57 38.26 6.34
CA ALA A 107 29.80 38.77 7.69
C ALA A 107 31.24 38.50 8.17
N ALA A 108 31.78 37.31 7.88
CA ALA A 108 33.09 36.91 8.34
C ALA A 108 34.24 37.50 7.51
N ALA A 109 34.06 37.60 6.18
CA ALA A 109 34.97 38.32 5.31
C ALA A 109 35.05 39.81 5.70
N GLY A 110 33.90 40.45 5.94
CA GLY A 110 33.85 41.84 6.42
C GLY A 110 34.50 42.04 7.79
N LEU A 111 34.50 41.04 8.67
CA LEU A 111 35.23 41.09 9.94
C LEU A 111 36.75 40.98 9.73
N PHE A 112 37.20 40.10 8.83
CA PHE A 112 38.61 39.96 8.48
C PHE A 112 39.18 41.25 7.88
N ASP A 113 38.42 41.91 7.00
CA ASP A 113 38.81 43.19 6.42
C ASP A 113 38.91 44.28 7.49
N ARG A 114 37.96 44.32 8.44
CA ARG A 114 38.00 45.28 9.58
C ARG A 114 39.16 45.02 10.55
N LEU A 115 39.59 43.77 10.70
CA LEU A 115 40.73 43.39 11.52
C LEU A 115 42.08 43.60 10.80
N GLY A 116 42.06 44.07 9.55
CA GLY A 116 43.26 44.32 8.76
C GLY A 116 43.93 43.04 8.24
N ALA A 117 43.17 41.96 8.06
CA ALA A 117 43.69 40.73 7.48
C ALA A 117 44.19 40.97 6.03
N PRO A 118 45.29 40.34 5.60
CA PRO A 118 45.75 40.45 4.22
C PRO A 118 44.72 39.92 3.22
N ALA A 119 44.50 40.65 2.11
CA ALA A 119 43.49 40.30 1.10
C ALA A 119 43.63 38.87 0.53
N TRP A 120 44.87 38.36 0.42
CA TRP A 120 45.11 36.99 -0.05
C TRP A 120 44.56 35.93 0.92
N LEU A 121 44.58 36.22 2.23
CA LEU A 121 44.10 35.31 3.27
C LEU A 121 42.57 35.29 3.29
N THR A 122 41.94 36.47 3.30
CA THR A 122 40.48 36.60 3.21
C THR A 122 39.96 35.94 1.93
N GLY A 123 40.60 36.20 0.78
CA GLY A 123 40.22 35.62 -0.50
C GLY A 123 40.38 34.10 -0.58
N PHE A 124 41.46 33.55 -0.01
CA PHE A 124 41.66 32.10 0.02
C PHE A 124 40.66 31.39 0.94
N VAL A 125 40.50 31.88 2.17
CA VAL A 125 39.68 31.22 3.20
C VAL A 125 38.19 31.38 2.93
N TRP A 126 37.71 32.61 2.74
CA TRP A 126 36.29 32.91 2.63
C TRP A 126 35.78 32.70 1.19
N HIS A 127 36.37 33.40 0.22
CA HIS A 127 35.91 33.34 -1.16
C HIS A 127 36.35 32.09 -1.94
N GLY A 128 37.33 31.35 -1.41
CA GLY A 128 37.81 30.09 -1.98
C GLY A 128 37.22 28.89 -1.26
N VAL A 129 37.82 28.54 -0.11
CA VAL A 129 37.53 27.31 0.62
C VAL A 129 36.10 27.31 1.17
N TYR A 130 35.72 28.33 1.95
CA TYR A 130 34.41 28.38 2.59
C TYR A 130 33.27 28.43 1.57
N ARG A 131 33.36 29.33 0.58
CA ARG A 131 32.34 29.45 -0.48
C ARG A 131 32.17 28.13 -1.25
N GLY A 132 33.26 27.45 -1.57
CA GLY A 132 33.24 26.14 -2.22
C GLY A 132 32.53 25.08 -1.37
N LEU A 133 32.84 25.02 -0.07
CA LEU A 133 32.19 24.10 0.87
C LEU A 133 30.71 24.44 1.05
N ALA A 134 30.35 25.71 1.19
CA ALA A 134 28.97 26.16 1.30
C ALA A 134 28.13 25.77 0.09
N TRP A 135 28.70 25.87 -1.11
CA TRP A 135 28.07 25.39 -2.34
C TRP A 135 27.87 23.88 -2.35
N VAL A 136 28.90 23.09 -2.02
CA VAL A 136 28.78 21.63 -1.99
C VAL A 136 27.75 21.21 -0.96
N VAL A 137 27.79 21.75 0.25
CA VAL A 137 26.86 21.42 1.34
C VAL A 137 25.42 21.80 0.98
N SER A 138 25.21 22.99 0.40
CA SER A 138 23.86 23.41 -0.01
C SER A 138 23.30 22.59 -1.17
N VAL A 139 24.11 22.23 -2.17
CA VAL A 139 23.67 21.47 -3.36
C VAL A 139 23.61 19.96 -3.11
N LYS A 140 24.36 19.43 -2.14
CA LYS A 140 24.44 18.00 -1.82
C LYS A 140 23.59 17.59 -0.62
N LEU A 141 22.64 18.42 -0.18
CA LEU A 141 21.66 17.93 0.78
C LEU A 141 20.99 16.67 0.19
N PRO A 142 21.06 15.52 0.89
CA PRO A 142 20.36 14.33 0.45
C PRO A 142 18.87 14.68 0.30
N PRO A 143 18.23 14.31 -0.84
CA PRO A 143 16.80 14.53 -1.03
C PRO A 143 15.96 13.76 -0.02
#